data_AF-A0A0A1P3N0-F1
#
_entry.id   AF-A0A0A1P3N0-F1
#
_cell.length_a   1.000
_cell.length_b   1.000
_cell.length_c   1.000
_cell.angle_alpha   90.00
_cell.angle_beta   90.00
_cell.angle_gamma   90.00
#
_symmetry.space_group_name_H-M   'P 1'
#
loop_
_entity.id
_entity.type
_entity.pdbx_description
1 polymer ?
#
loop_
_entity_poly.entity_id
_entity_poly.type
_entity_poly.pdbx_seq_one_letter_code
_entity_poly.pdbx_strand_id
1 'polypeptide(L)'
;MLISTLLLVYCFTFIYAAPIFSEQNNDIGSVLTDTLSDFYENIIDQVMLDASEDILRYIPESMSQGNIEARHDIIRSMDRNLNFMRASLLASVNPLVSTDIQQLMIKNDVDTLQNELPKLNTKISHQLGLIINAEQTSAILIRQASSIVHKNTKSSSTVTVEWKLRQPFQVNIIHQEQEQVFDASNELQWLFTRLSQVQSDLLTEFNDHVQNAVELLMETLAL
;
A
#
# COMPACT_ATOMS: atom_id res chain seq x y z
N MET A 1 -32.96 -67.52 37.67
CA MET A 1 -32.63 -66.80 38.92
C MET A 1 -31.68 -65.68 38.58
N LEU A 2 -31.97 -64.50 39.14
CA LEU A 2 -31.22 -63.24 39.04
C LEU A 2 -29.86 -63.28 39.76
N ILE A 3 -29.04 -62.27 39.43
CA ILE A 3 -27.93 -61.57 40.14
C ILE A 3 -26.69 -61.56 39.20
N SER A 4 -26.35 -60.51 38.45
CA SER A 4 -26.08 -59.07 38.72
C SER A 4 -24.68 -58.77 39.26
N THR A 5 -24.08 -57.71 38.71
CA THR A 5 -22.83 -56.96 39.06
C THR A 5 -21.50 -57.54 38.52
N LEU A 6 -20.52 -56.79 37.98
CA LEU A 6 -20.30 -55.36 37.71
C LEU A 6 -19.10 -55.20 36.75
N LEU A 7 -19.12 -54.16 35.91
CA LEU A 7 -18.00 -53.35 35.37
C LEU A 7 -16.59 -53.95 35.15
N LEU A 8 -16.05 -53.77 33.93
CA LEU A 8 -15.05 -52.71 33.69
C LEU A 8 -14.85 -52.42 32.19
N VAL A 9 -15.08 -51.15 31.87
CA VAL A 9 -14.88 -50.49 30.58
C VAL A 9 -13.38 -50.39 30.30
N TYR A 10 -12.93 -50.87 29.14
CA TYR A 10 -11.61 -50.52 28.59
C TYR A 10 -11.82 -49.77 27.27
N CYS A 11 -12.14 -48.48 27.40
CA CYS A 11 -12.00 -47.54 26.30
C CYS A 11 -10.50 -47.22 26.17
N PHE A 12 -9.88 -47.69 25.08
CA PHE A 12 -8.62 -47.16 24.61
C PHE A 12 -8.83 -45.72 24.14
N THR A 13 -8.60 -44.74 25.03
CA THR A 13 -8.33 -43.37 24.60
C THR A 13 -6.87 -43.31 24.19
N PHE A 14 -6.62 -43.29 22.88
CA PHE A 14 -5.40 -42.72 22.34
C PHE A 14 -5.36 -41.26 22.78
N ILE A 15 -4.55 -40.96 23.80
CA ILE A 15 -4.16 -39.59 24.09
C ILE A 15 -3.21 -39.20 22.96
N TYR A 16 -3.77 -38.54 21.94
CA TYR A 16 -2.99 -37.71 21.04
C TYR A 16 -2.38 -36.60 21.91
N ALA A 17 -1.12 -36.76 22.29
CA ALA A 17 -0.32 -35.62 22.73
C ALA A 17 -0.15 -34.73 21.50
N ALA A 18 -1.00 -33.70 21.37
CA ALA A 18 -0.74 -32.61 20.46
C ALA A 18 0.58 -31.93 20.88
N PRO A 19 1.50 -31.61 19.96
CA PRO A 19 2.70 -30.91 20.32
C PRO A 19 2.34 -29.50 20.81
N ILE A 20 2.73 -29.18 22.05
CA ILE A 20 2.62 -27.85 22.69
C ILE A 20 3.71 -26.93 22.11
N PHE A 21 3.76 -26.79 20.78
CA PHE A 21 4.75 -25.97 20.05
C PHE A 21 4.09 -24.85 19.21
N SER A 22 2.82 -24.53 19.44
CA SER A 22 2.06 -23.62 18.57
C SER A 22 1.92 -22.18 19.07
N GLU A 23 2.09 -21.88 20.36
CA GLU A 23 1.84 -20.51 20.86
C GLU A 23 3.06 -19.60 20.70
N GLN A 24 4.25 -20.06 21.10
CA GLN A 24 5.48 -19.25 21.08
C GLN A 24 5.93 -18.84 19.65
N ASN A 25 5.74 -19.72 18.65
CA ASN A 25 6.07 -19.38 17.25
C ASN A 25 5.08 -18.40 16.62
N ASN A 26 3.84 -18.35 17.09
CA ASN A 26 2.87 -17.36 16.62
C ASN A 26 3.20 -15.97 17.15
N ASP A 27 3.65 -15.88 18.41
CA ASP A 27 4.01 -14.60 19.04
C ASP A 27 5.27 -13.98 18.41
N ILE A 28 6.31 -14.77 18.14
CA ILE A 28 7.51 -14.27 17.46
C ILE A 28 7.16 -13.79 16.04
N GLY A 29 6.31 -14.53 15.33
CA GLY A 29 5.90 -14.17 13.97
C GLY A 29 5.09 -12.88 13.90
N SER A 30 4.20 -12.63 14.87
CA SER A 30 3.50 -11.36 14.96
C SER A 30 4.45 -10.20 15.27
N VAL A 31 5.39 -10.37 16.21
CA VAL A 31 6.33 -9.30 16.56
C VAL A 31 7.26 -8.93 15.40
N LEU A 32 7.74 -9.92 14.64
CA LEU A 32 8.54 -9.68 13.42
C LEU A 32 7.72 -8.98 12.33
N THR A 33 6.45 -9.39 12.17
CA THR A 33 5.54 -8.75 11.22
C THR A 33 5.33 -7.29 11.57
N ASP A 34 5.07 -6.98 12.85
CA ASP A 34 4.87 -5.62 13.32
C ASP A 34 6.15 -4.80 13.13
N THR A 35 7.31 -5.33 13.52
CA THR A 35 8.62 -4.67 13.36
C THR A 35 8.91 -4.32 11.89
N LEU A 36 8.73 -5.27 10.97
CA LEU A 36 8.94 -5.01 9.54
C LEU A 36 7.86 -4.11 8.95
N SER A 37 6.62 -4.22 9.42
CA SER A 37 5.54 -3.33 8.97
C SER A 37 5.88 -1.89 9.33
N ASP A 38 6.28 -1.63 10.58
CA ASP A 38 6.70 -0.31 11.04
C ASP A 38 7.88 0.23 10.21
N PHE A 39 8.87 -0.62 9.92
CA PHE A 39 9.99 -0.27 9.04
C PHE A 39 9.53 0.22 7.67
N TYR A 40 8.71 -0.57 6.98
CA TYR A 40 8.22 -0.22 5.64
C TYR A 40 7.26 0.98 5.67
N GLU A 41 6.37 1.05 6.66
CA GLU A 41 5.41 2.14 6.83
C GLU A 41 6.10 3.49 6.99
N ASN A 42 7.18 3.55 7.77
CA ASN A 42 7.97 4.78 7.93
C ASN A 42 8.59 5.27 6.62
N ILE A 43 9.15 4.37 5.81
CA ILE A 43 9.73 4.73 4.52
C ILE A 43 8.64 5.15 3.53
N ILE A 44 7.53 4.41 3.47
CA ILE A 44 6.40 4.74 2.59
C ILE A 44 5.82 6.10 2.93
N ASP A 45 5.70 6.39 4.22
CA ASP A 45 5.23 7.69 4.69
C ASP A 45 6.11 8.82 4.13
N GLN A 46 7.42 8.73 4.35
CA GLN A 46 8.38 9.73 3.89
C GLN A 46 8.36 9.92 2.37
N VAL A 47 8.47 8.83 1.61
CA VAL A 47 8.46 8.89 0.13
C VAL A 47 7.15 9.50 -0.38
N MET A 48 6.01 9.17 0.23
CA MET A 48 4.72 9.73 -0.18
C MET A 48 4.58 11.21 0.20
N LEU A 49 5.14 11.65 1.33
CA LEU A 49 5.17 13.07 1.69
C LEU A 49 6.00 13.87 0.69
N ASP A 50 7.19 13.40 0.36
CA ASP A 50 8.09 14.06 -0.60
C ASP A 50 7.46 14.12 -2.00
N ALA A 51 6.92 12.99 -2.49
CA ALA A 51 6.23 12.94 -3.78
C ALA A 51 5.01 13.88 -3.81
N SER A 52 4.27 13.99 -2.70
CA SER A 52 3.11 14.87 -2.61
C SER A 52 3.52 16.34 -2.63
N GLU A 53 4.55 16.72 -1.87
CA GLU A 53 5.09 18.07 -1.90
C GLU A 53 5.53 18.45 -3.32
N ASP A 54 6.26 17.58 -3.99
CA ASP A 54 6.75 17.79 -5.36
C ASP A 54 5.61 17.98 -6.37
N ILE A 55 4.57 17.12 -6.31
CA ILE A 55 3.43 17.22 -7.22
C ILE A 55 2.64 18.51 -6.96
N LEU A 56 2.36 18.84 -5.70
CA LEU A 56 1.53 19.99 -5.33
C LEU A 56 2.25 21.32 -5.56
N ARG A 57 3.58 21.35 -5.41
CA ARG A 57 4.40 22.53 -5.67
C ARG A 57 4.46 22.88 -7.16
N TYR A 58 4.43 21.88 -8.04
CA TYR A 58 4.65 22.05 -9.48
C TYR A 58 3.44 21.70 -10.36
N ILE A 59 2.22 21.94 -9.89
CA ILE A 59 1.02 21.79 -10.74
C ILE A 59 1.12 22.71 -11.97
N PRO A 60 1.06 22.17 -13.20
CA PRO A 60 1.13 22.95 -14.44
C PRO A 60 0.06 24.05 -14.52
N GLU A 61 0.45 25.25 -14.93
CA GLU A 61 -0.46 26.40 -15.04
C GLU A 61 -1.62 26.14 -16.03
N SER A 62 -1.33 25.39 -17.10
CA SER A 62 -2.28 24.95 -18.12
C SER A 62 -3.48 24.21 -17.54
N MET A 63 -3.31 23.45 -16.45
CA MET A 63 -4.42 22.75 -15.76
C MET A 63 -5.46 23.71 -15.19
N SER A 64 -5.03 24.92 -14.82
CA SER A 64 -5.91 25.94 -14.24
C SER A 64 -6.35 27.00 -15.25
N GLN A 65 -5.77 27.00 -16.47
CA GLN A 65 -5.97 28.03 -17.49
C GLN A 65 -5.73 29.47 -16.95
N GLY A 66 -4.82 29.62 -15.99
CA GLY A 66 -4.52 30.88 -15.32
C GLY A 66 -5.54 31.32 -14.25
N ASN A 67 -6.59 30.53 -13.99
CA ASN A 67 -7.58 30.82 -12.95
C ASN A 67 -7.04 30.38 -11.57
N ILE A 68 -6.80 31.35 -10.69
CA ILE A 68 -6.26 31.14 -9.35
C ILE A 68 -7.19 30.28 -8.48
N GLU A 69 -8.50 30.48 -8.55
CA GLU A 69 -9.49 29.72 -7.78
C GLU A 69 -9.52 28.25 -8.24
N ALA A 70 -9.57 28.04 -9.57
CA ALA A 70 -9.49 26.71 -10.15
C ALA A 70 -8.18 26.00 -9.77
N ARG A 71 -7.05 26.72 -9.78
CA ARG A 71 -5.76 26.18 -9.33
C ARG A 71 -5.82 25.74 -7.87
N HIS A 72 -6.41 26.53 -6.99
CA HIS A 72 -6.54 26.21 -5.58
C HIS A 72 -7.40 24.96 -5.35
N ASP A 73 -8.49 24.83 -6.09
CA ASP A 73 -9.36 23.66 -6.04
C ASP A 73 -8.70 22.40 -6.60
N ILE A 74 -7.92 22.53 -7.68
CA ILE A 74 -7.11 21.43 -8.24
C ILE A 74 -6.07 20.97 -7.22
N ILE A 75 -5.32 21.89 -6.60
CA ILE A 75 -4.34 21.56 -5.53
C ILE A 75 -5.04 20.81 -4.41
N ARG A 76 -6.17 21.33 -3.91
CA ARG A 76 -6.92 20.71 -2.81
C ARG A 76 -7.44 19.31 -3.19
N SER A 77 -7.88 19.13 -4.43
CA SER A 77 -8.33 17.82 -4.92
C SER A 77 -7.16 16.84 -5.02
N MET A 78 -6.03 17.28 -5.59
CA MET A 78 -4.83 16.46 -5.75
C MET A 78 -4.27 16.03 -4.39
N ASP A 79 -4.18 16.96 -3.44
CA ASP A 79 -3.72 16.70 -2.07
C ASP A 79 -4.55 15.62 -1.38
N ARG A 80 -5.88 15.70 -1.46
CA ARG A 80 -6.77 14.65 -0.92
C ARG A 80 -6.51 13.29 -1.54
N ASN A 81 -6.29 13.26 -2.85
CA ASN A 81 -6.11 12.02 -3.60
C ASN A 81 -4.75 11.38 -3.30
N LEU A 82 -3.69 12.18 -3.16
CA LEU A 82 -2.36 11.71 -2.77
C LEU A 82 -2.34 11.24 -1.30
N ASN A 83 -3.02 11.95 -0.41
CA ASN A 83 -3.20 11.50 0.98
C ASN A 83 -3.96 10.17 1.07
N PHE A 84 -4.98 9.97 0.22
CA PHE A 84 -5.66 8.67 0.15
C PHE A 84 -4.75 7.57 -0.40
N MET A 85 -3.97 7.87 -1.43
CA MET A 85 -2.95 6.95 -1.96
C MET A 85 -2.01 6.51 -0.84
N ARG A 86 -1.42 7.47 -0.11
CA ARG A 86 -0.56 7.22 1.04
C ARG A 86 -1.24 6.31 2.07
N ALA A 87 -2.46 6.62 2.49
CA ALA A 87 -3.21 5.78 3.42
C ALA A 87 -3.47 4.36 2.89
N SER A 88 -3.70 4.21 1.59
CA SER A 88 -3.89 2.90 0.95
C SER A 88 -2.61 2.08 0.90
N LEU A 89 -1.46 2.73 0.66
CA LEU A 89 -0.15 2.06 0.70
C LEU A 89 0.17 1.59 2.11
N LEU A 90 0.07 2.47 3.11
CA LEU A 90 0.27 2.13 4.52
C LEU A 90 -0.63 0.97 4.96
N ALA A 91 -1.93 1.05 4.66
CA ALA A 91 -2.88 -0.01 5.01
C ALA A 91 -2.59 -1.35 4.32
N SER A 92 -1.75 -1.38 3.28
CA SER A 92 -1.37 -2.60 2.55
C SER A 92 -0.09 -3.24 3.06
N VAL A 93 0.74 -2.52 3.81
CA VAL A 93 2.06 -3.00 4.27
C VAL A 93 1.93 -4.26 5.11
N ASN A 94 1.23 -4.18 6.24
CA ASN A 94 1.11 -5.31 7.16
C ASN A 94 0.59 -6.60 6.49
N PRO A 95 -0.47 -6.58 5.66
CA PRO A 95 -0.87 -7.74 4.87
C PRO A 95 0.21 -8.29 3.93
N LEU A 96 0.98 -7.41 3.28
CA LEU A 96 2.05 -7.83 2.36
C LEU A 96 3.22 -8.47 3.14
N VAL A 97 3.62 -7.85 4.25
CA VAL A 97 4.68 -8.36 5.13
C VAL A 97 4.27 -9.70 5.75
N SER A 98 3.07 -9.80 6.33
CA SER A 98 2.57 -11.02 6.99
C SER A 98 2.48 -12.23 6.07
N THR A 99 2.28 -12.01 4.77
CA THR A 99 2.20 -13.09 3.78
C THR A 99 3.56 -13.75 3.56
N ASP A 100 4.64 -12.96 3.58
CA ASP A 100 6.00 -13.44 3.29
C ASP A 100 6.87 -13.65 4.55
N ILE A 101 6.44 -13.17 5.74
CA ILE A 101 7.18 -13.28 7.01
C ILE A 101 7.51 -14.74 7.38
N GLN A 102 6.62 -15.69 7.05
CA GLN A 102 6.82 -17.11 7.37
C GLN A 102 8.07 -17.67 6.69
N GLN A 103 8.48 -17.13 5.54
CA GLN A 103 9.69 -17.57 4.85
C GLN A 103 10.96 -17.07 5.56
N LEU A 104 10.89 -15.89 6.20
CA LEU A 104 11.98 -15.30 6.99
C LEU A 104 12.17 -16.04 8.33
N MET A 105 11.10 -16.47 8.98
CA MET A 105 11.14 -17.16 10.27
C MET A 105 11.76 -18.57 10.24
N ILE A 106 11.82 -19.22 9.07
CA ILE A 106 12.35 -20.59 8.95
C ILE A 106 13.88 -20.62 9.07
N LYS A 107 14.56 -19.47 8.94
CA LYS A 107 16.02 -19.36 8.86
C LYS A 107 16.48 -18.09 9.57
N ASN A 108 16.51 -18.15 10.90
CA ASN A 108 16.92 -17.06 11.80
C ASN A 108 18.44 -16.86 11.80
N ASP A 109 19.05 -16.68 10.63
CA ASP A 109 20.47 -16.33 10.50
C ASP A 109 20.63 -15.05 9.66
N VAL A 110 21.64 -14.26 10.02
CA VAL A 110 21.93 -12.95 9.41
C VAL A 110 22.13 -13.07 7.91
N ASP A 111 22.87 -14.09 7.47
CA ASP A 111 23.18 -14.32 6.07
C ASP A 111 21.89 -14.56 5.25
N THR A 112 20.91 -15.26 5.82
CA THR A 112 19.62 -15.49 5.18
C THR A 112 18.78 -14.22 5.15
N LEU A 113 18.70 -13.47 6.25
CA LEU A 113 17.96 -12.21 6.28
C LEU A 113 18.50 -11.19 5.27
N GLN A 114 19.83 -11.08 5.15
CA GLN A 114 20.49 -10.22 4.16
C GLN A 114 20.17 -10.62 2.71
N ASN A 115 19.89 -11.91 2.45
CA ASN A 115 19.57 -12.40 1.11
C ASN A 115 18.07 -12.37 0.78
N GLU A 116 17.20 -12.52 1.78
CA GLU A 116 15.75 -12.61 1.58
C GLU A 116 15.04 -11.25 1.69
N LEU A 117 15.52 -10.33 2.55
CA LEU A 117 14.90 -9.00 2.68
C LEU A 117 14.93 -8.17 1.38
N PRO A 118 16.01 -8.14 0.58
CA PRO A 118 15.97 -7.46 -0.73
C PRO A 118 14.93 -8.03 -1.69
N LYS A 119 14.65 -9.34 -1.61
CA LYS A 119 13.58 -9.97 -2.40
C LYS A 119 12.21 -9.55 -1.89
N LEU A 120 12.03 -9.47 -0.58
CA LEU A 120 10.81 -8.94 0.03
C LEU A 120 10.59 -7.47 -0.35
N ASN A 121 11.63 -6.63 -0.28
CA ASN A 121 11.60 -5.23 -0.72
C ASN A 121 11.10 -5.10 -2.16
N THR A 122 11.64 -5.93 -3.06
CA THR A 122 11.23 -5.96 -4.48
C THR A 122 9.75 -6.33 -4.62
N LYS A 123 9.29 -7.36 -3.90
CA LYS A 123 7.89 -7.78 -3.92
C LYS A 123 6.97 -6.68 -3.38
N ILE A 124 7.27 -6.13 -2.20
CA ILE A 124 6.46 -5.09 -1.55
C ILE A 124 6.41 -3.84 -2.43
N SER A 125 7.55 -3.33 -2.87
CA SER A 125 7.59 -2.17 -3.78
C SER A 125 6.76 -2.42 -5.04
N HIS A 126 6.87 -3.60 -5.66
CA HIS A 126 6.07 -3.93 -6.83
C HIS A 126 4.56 -3.92 -6.54
N GLN A 127 4.12 -4.56 -5.45
CA GLN A 127 2.71 -4.58 -5.05
C GLN A 127 2.17 -3.18 -4.73
N LEU A 128 2.98 -2.34 -4.07
CA LEU A 128 2.64 -0.94 -3.82
C LEU A 128 2.54 -0.15 -5.14
N GLY A 129 3.44 -0.39 -6.10
CA GLY A 129 3.36 0.15 -7.45
C GLY A 129 2.07 -0.22 -8.18
N LEU A 130 1.59 -1.46 -8.03
CA LEU A 130 0.29 -1.89 -8.57
C LEU A 130 -0.90 -1.17 -7.90
N ILE A 131 -0.81 -0.84 -6.61
CA ILE A 131 -1.83 -0.04 -5.92
C ILE A 131 -1.80 1.41 -6.41
N ILE A 132 -0.61 1.99 -6.57
CA ILE A 132 -0.43 3.34 -7.13
C ILE A 132 -1.01 3.41 -8.53
N ASN A 133 -0.74 2.40 -9.38
CA ASN A 133 -1.18 2.32 -10.77
C ASN A 133 -1.05 3.67 -11.48
N ALA A 134 0.19 4.13 -11.67
CA ALA A 134 0.50 5.50 -12.10
C ALA A 134 -0.23 5.92 -13.39
N GLU A 135 -0.38 5.00 -14.34
CA GLU A 135 -1.10 5.25 -15.60
C GLU A 135 -2.58 5.56 -15.35
N GLN A 136 -3.29 4.66 -14.67
CA GLN A 136 -4.70 4.86 -14.40
C GLN A 136 -4.90 6.07 -13.48
N THR A 137 -4.10 6.20 -12.43
CA THR A 137 -4.26 7.26 -11.44
C THR A 137 -4.00 8.63 -12.02
N SER A 138 -2.95 8.80 -12.83
CA SER A 138 -2.70 10.08 -13.51
C SER A 138 -3.87 10.47 -14.40
N ALA A 139 -4.43 9.55 -15.20
CA ALA A 139 -5.58 9.81 -16.04
C ALA A 139 -6.81 10.26 -15.23
N ILE A 140 -7.04 9.64 -14.09
CA ILE A 140 -8.15 9.98 -13.19
C ILE A 140 -7.98 11.38 -12.61
N LEU A 141 -6.81 11.69 -12.09
CA LEU A 141 -6.53 12.95 -11.41
C LEU A 141 -6.57 14.12 -12.39
N ILE A 142 -6.01 13.95 -13.59
CA ILE A 142 -6.09 14.96 -14.65
C ILE A 142 -7.54 15.16 -15.08
N ARG A 143 -8.32 14.08 -15.25
CA ARG A 143 -9.75 14.20 -15.60
C ARG A 143 -10.55 14.92 -14.52
N GLN A 144 -10.28 14.64 -13.24
CA GLN A 144 -10.92 15.36 -12.13
C GLN A 144 -10.54 16.85 -12.15
N ALA A 145 -9.26 17.16 -12.32
CA ALA A 145 -8.79 18.54 -12.42
C ALA A 145 -9.47 19.28 -13.58
N SER A 146 -9.58 18.67 -14.76
CA SER A 146 -10.30 19.23 -15.89
C SER A 146 -11.77 19.48 -15.54
N SER A 147 -12.45 18.55 -14.86
CA SER A 147 -13.86 18.75 -14.46
C SER A 147 -14.07 19.94 -13.52
N ILE A 148 -13.09 20.26 -12.66
CA ILE A 148 -13.12 21.42 -11.77
C ILE A 148 -13.10 22.72 -12.58
N VAL A 149 -12.27 22.80 -13.62
CA VAL A 149 -12.23 23.96 -14.52
C VAL A 149 -13.56 24.13 -15.26
N HIS A 150 -14.17 23.05 -15.72
CA HIS A 150 -15.43 23.09 -16.49
C HIS A 150 -16.68 23.36 -15.62
N LYS A 151 -16.64 23.04 -14.32
CA LYS A 151 -17.70 23.45 -13.38
C LYS A 151 -17.88 24.96 -13.34
N ASN A 152 -16.82 25.72 -13.56
CA ASN A 152 -16.88 27.17 -13.62
C ASN A 152 -17.48 27.71 -14.94
N THR A 153 -17.78 26.86 -15.94
CA THR A 153 -18.23 27.29 -17.29
C THR A 153 -19.63 26.82 -17.73
N LYS A 154 -20.52 26.42 -16.81
CA LYS A 154 -21.97 26.11 -17.01
C LYS A 154 -22.35 24.73 -17.56
N SER A 155 -21.42 23.82 -17.82
CA SER A 155 -21.69 22.42 -18.18
C SER A 155 -20.93 21.47 -17.24
N SER A 156 -21.59 21.04 -16.16
CA SER A 156 -20.93 20.29 -15.07
C SER A 156 -21.09 18.79 -15.23
N SER A 157 -20.12 18.12 -15.86
CA SER A 157 -19.89 16.69 -15.63
C SER A 157 -19.34 16.49 -14.21
N THR A 158 -19.93 15.58 -13.43
CA THR A 158 -19.39 15.20 -12.11
C THR A 158 -18.68 13.86 -12.26
N VAL A 159 -17.35 13.88 -12.14
CA VAL A 159 -16.51 12.67 -12.08
C VAL A 159 -16.36 12.28 -10.62
N THR A 160 -16.94 11.14 -10.24
CA THR A 160 -16.76 10.56 -8.90
C THR A 160 -15.71 9.47 -8.98
N VAL A 161 -14.74 9.52 -8.07
CA VAL A 161 -13.73 8.45 -7.92
C VAL A 161 -14.11 7.65 -6.70
N GLU A 162 -14.16 6.33 -6.86
CA GLU A 162 -14.42 5.41 -5.76
C GLU A 162 -13.09 4.97 -5.16
N TRP A 163 -13.04 5.06 -3.83
CA TRP A 163 -11.85 4.84 -3.04
C TRP A 163 -11.98 3.53 -2.29
N LYS A 164 -11.13 2.57 -2.62
CA LYS A 164 -11.03 1.28 -1.92
C LYS A 164 -9.61 1.11 -1.41
N LEU A 165 -9.48 0.90 -0.11
CA LEU A 165 -8.18 0.59 0.49
C LEU A 165 -7.58 -0.64 -0.19
N ARG A 166 -6.27 -0.62 -0.42
CA ARG A 166 -5.50 -1.73 -1.02
C ARG A 166 -5.89 -2.09 -2.45
N GLN A 167 -6.63 -1.22 -3.15
CA GLN A 167 -7.01 -1.45 -4.55
C GLN A 167 -6.59 -0.28 -5.44
N PRO A 168 -6.35 -0.55 -6.74
CA PRO A 168 -6.20 0.50 -7.73
C PRO A 168 -7.44 1.40 -7.81
N PHE A 169 -7.22 2.64 -8.22
CA PHE A 169 -8.24 3.68 -8.35
C PHE A 169 -9.34 3.28 -9.32
N GLN A 170 -10.61 3.59 -9.03
CA GLN A 170 -11.75 3.30 -9.91
C GLN A 170 -12.54 4.57 -10.25
N VAL A 171 -12.89 4.75 -11.53
CA VAL A 171 -13.68 5.90 -12.01
C VAL A 171 -15.13 5.52 -12.20
N ASN A 172 -16.02 6.25 -11.55
CA ASN A 172 -17.45 6.24 -11.84
C ASN A 172 -17.83 7.58 -12.48
N ILE A 173 -18.10 7.57 -13.79
CA ILE A 173 -18.49 8.78 -14.55
C ILE A 173 -20.01 8.88 -14.51
N ILE A 174 -20.55 9.92 -13.86
CA ILE A 174 -22.00 9.98 -13.64
C ILE A 174 -22.74 10.69 -14.79
N HIS A 175 -22.17 11.69 -15.47
CA HIS A 175 -22.79 12.39 -16.63
C HIS A 175 -21.72 12.96 -17.58
N GLN A 176 -21.89 12.82 -18.89
CA GLN A 176 -20.95 13.34 -19.91
C GLN A 176 -21.73 13.91 -21.11
N GLU A 177 -21.82 15.24 -21.23
CA GLU A 177 -22.23 15.92 -22.46
C GLU A 177 -20.98 16.56 -23.10
N GLN A 178 -20.58 16.00 -24.25
CA GLN A 178 -19.52 16.41 -25.18
C GLN A 178 -18.09 16.53 -24.60
N GLU A 179 -17.24 15.57 -24.99
CA GLU A 179 -15.78 15.63 -24.85
C GLU A 179 -15.22 16.78 -25.71
N GLN A 180 -14.96 17.93 -25.09
CA GLN A 180 -13.86 18.76 -25.58
C GLN A 180 -12.57 18.08 -25.16
N VAL A 181 -11.80 17.67 -26.16
CA VAL A 181 -10.46 17.09 -26.04
C VAL A 181 -9.55 18.18 -25.46
N PHE A 182 -9.46 18.24 -24.13
CA PHE A 182 -8.35 18.91 -23.47
C PHE A 182 -7.09 18.17 -23.93
N ASP A 183 -6.11 18.89 -24.48
CA ASP A 183 -4.80 18.35 -24.85
C ASP A 183 -3.98 18.08 -23.57
N ALA A 184 -4.51 17.18 -22.75
CA ALA A 184 -4.00 16.76 -21.45
C ALA A 184 -2.72 15.94 -21.57
N SER A 185 -2.22 15.72 -22.79
CA SER A 185 -1.18 14.75 -23.06
C SER A 185 0.09 15.05 -22.25
N ASN A 186 0.44 16.33 -22.12
CA ASN A 186 1.61 16.78 -21.37
C ASN A 186 1.40 16.73 -19.86
N GLU A 187 0.26 17.16 -19.33
CA GLU A 187 -0.05 17.11 -17.90
C GLU A 187 -0.24 15.68 -17.41
N LEU A 188 -0.85 14.84 -18.23
CA LEU A 188 -0.99 13.41 -18.01
C LEU A 188 0.39 12.76 -17.94
N GLN A 189 1.25 13.03 -18.93
CA GLN A 189 2.60 12.49 -18.94
C GLN A 189 3.42 12.98 -17.74
N TRP A 190 3.30 14.26 -17.37
CA TRP A 190 3.95 14.81 -16.19
C TRP A 190 3.54 14.06 -14.91
N LEU A 191 2.24 13.91 -14.68
CA LEU A 191 1.75 13.27 -13.47
C LEU A 191 2.06 11.76 -13.47
N PHE A 192 1.93 11.10 -14.62
CA PHE A 192 2.32 9.71 -14.80
C PHE A 192 3.79 9.49 -14.43
N THR A 193 4.71 10.32 -14.92
CA THR A 193 6.14 10.21 -14.59
C THR A 193 6.38 10.39 -13.10
N ARG A 194 5.74 11.37 -12.45
CA ARG A 194 5.89 11.59 -11.00
C ARG A 194 5.36 10.41 -10.18
N LEU A 195 4.18 9.89 -10.51
CA LEU A 195 3.60 8.74 -9.81
C LEU A 195 4.37 7.44 -10.07
N SER A 196 4.93 7.26 -11.27
CA SER A 196 5.75 6.09 -11.58
C SER A 196 7.07 6.08 -10.81
N GLN A 197 7.61 7.27 -10.53
CA GLN A 197 8.85 7.42 -9.79
C GLN A 197 8.72 6.92 -8.35
N VAL A 198 7.55 7.08 -7.72
CA VAL A 198 7.28 6.61 -6.34
C VAL A 198 7.62 5.14 -6.15
N GLN A 199 7.25 4.26 -7.08
CA GLN A 199 7.59 2.83 -6.96
C GLN A 199 9.10 2.62 -6.95
N SER A 200 9.83 3.33 -7.80
CA SER A 200 11.29 3.26 -7.88
C SER A 200 11.93 3.79 -6.61
N ASP A 201 11.45 4.92 -6.10
CA ASP A 201 11.97 5.55 -4.88
C ASP A 201 11.75 4.62 -3.67
N LEU A 202 10.56 4.04 -3.53
CA LEU A 202 10.28 3.04 -2.50
C LEU A 202 11.26 1.87 -2.57
N LEU A 203 11.54 1.33 -3.76
CA LEU A 203 12.47 0.21 -3.90
C LEU A 203 13.90 0.61 -3.49
N THR A 204 14.34 1.81 -3.90
CA THR A 204 15.65 2.35 -3.54
C THR A 204 15.75 2.49 -2.03
N GLU A 205 14.81 3.21 -1.39
CA GLU A 205 14.82 3.47 0.04
C GLU A 205 14.74 2.17 0.87
N PHE A 206 13.91 1.20 0.46
CA PHE A 206 13.86 -0.10 1.14
C PHE A 206 15.19 -0.83 1.10
N ASN A 207 15.93 -0.75 -0.02
CA ASN A 207 17.21 -1.42 -0.19
C ASN A 207 18.34 -0.67 0.52
N ASP A 208 18.34 0.66 0.48
CA ASP A 208 19.35 1.49 1.16
C ASP A 208 19.27 1.32 2.67
N HIS A 209 18.06 1.06 3.20
CA HIS A 209 17.82 0.81 4.61
C HIS A 209 17.73 -0.67 5.00
N VAL A 210 18.10 -1.60 4.11
CA VAL A 210 17.95 -3.04 4.38
C VAL A 210 18.78 -3.53 5.57
N GLN A 211 19.97 -2.94 5.81
CA GLN A 211 20.80 -3.32 6.96
C GLN A 211 20.14 -2.90 8.28
N ASN A 212 19.47 -1.75 8.31
CA ASN A 212 18.71 -1.32 9.48
C ASN A 212 17.58 -2.32 9.79
N ALA A 213 16.90 -2.82 8.76
CA ALA A 213 15.88 -3.86 8.92
C ALA A 213 16.48 -5.18 9.45
N VAL A 214 17.66 -5.60 8.96
CA VAL A 214 18.35 -6.80 9.48
C VAL A 214 18.69 -6.63 10.96
N GLU A 215 19.26 -5.49 11.35
CA GLU A 215 19.60 -5.19 12.74
C GLU A 215 18.37 -5.22 13.64
N LEU A 216 17.29 -4.54 13.24
CA LEU A 216 16.00 -4.55 13.94
C LEU A 216 15.47 -5.97 14.15
N LEU A 217 15.50 -6.80 13.11
CA LEU A 217 15.02 -8.18 13.23
C LEU A 217 15.91 -9.03 14.14
N MET A 218 17.22 -8.86 14.09
CA MET A 218 18.15 -9.58 14.96
C MET A 218 17.98 -9.19 16.42
N GLU A 219 17.74 -7.91 16.73
CA GLU A 219 17.41 -7.45 18.08
C GLU A 219 16.09 -8.05 18.57
N THR A 220 15.07 -8.05 17.72
CA THR A 220 13.75 -8.65 18.01
C THR A 220 13.83 -10.16 18.25
N LEU A 221 14.71 -10.88 17.52
CA LEU A 221 14.92 -12.32 17.67
C LEU A 221 15.84 -12.71 18.84
N ALA A 222 16.62 -11.77 19.38
CA ALA A 222 17.52 -11.99 20.52
C ALA A 222 16.80 -11.94 21.89
N LEU A 223 15.49 -11.62 21.87
CA LEU A 223 14.55 -11.70 23.00
C LEU A 223 13.98 -13.12 23.15
#